data_AF-A0A0B1SM99-F1
#
_entry.id   AF-A0A0B1SM99-F1
#
_cell.length_a   1.000
_cell.length_b   1.000
_cell.length_c   1.000
_cell.angle_alpha   90.00
_cell.angle_beta   90.00
_cell.angle_gamma   90.00
#
_symmetry.space_group_name_H-M   'P 1'
#
loop_
_entity.id
_entity.type
_entity.pdbx_description
1 polymer ?
#
loop_
_entity_poly.entity_id
_entity_poly.type
_entity_poly.pdbx_seq_one_letter_code
_entity_poly.pdbx_strand_id
1 'polypeptide(L)'
;MNSCYHYHALARCLELAWRAGHVDQADKFLKKAIENNPRASVDAGYNYCKGLHEWFSGEPNAALQAFNRARRDLEWGERALYNMIEIVLNPDNEIIGGEVLDTADER
;
A
#
# COMPACT_ATOMS: atom_id res chain seq x y z
N MET A 1 -15.33 -19.14 3.48
CA MET A 1 -14.83 -18.54 4.74
C MET A 1 -13.29 -18.47 4.80
N ASN A 2 -12.57 -18.38 3.66
CA ASN A 2 -11.10 -18.51 3.63
C ASN A 2 -10.33 -17.35 2.94
N SER A 3 -10.94 -16.22 2.57
CA SER A 3 -10.20 -15.15 1.85
C SER A 3 -9.44 -14.16 2.74
N CYS A 4 -9.80 -14.00 4.01
CA CYS A 4 -9.32 -12.89 4.87
C CYS A 4 -7.83 -13.01 5.27
N TYR A 5 -7.32 -14.22 5.54
CA TYR A 5 -5.92 -14.42 5.99
C TYR A 5 -4.86 -14.23 4.90
N HIS A 6 -5.21 -14.48 3.63
CA HIS A 6 -4.24 -14.39 2.52
C HIS A 6 -3.79 -12.95 2.25
N TYR A 7 -4.69 -11.98 2.39
CA TYR A 7 -4.36 -10.57 2.15
C TYR A 7 -3.55 -9.95 3.30
N HIS A 8 -3.70 -10.42 4.53
CA HIS A 8 -2.85 -9.99 5.65
C HIS A 8 -1.39 -10.36 5.40
N ALA A 9 -1.15 -11.61 4.97
CA ALA A 9 0.19 -12.05 4.59
C ALA A 9 0.71 -11.25 3.39
N LEU A 10 -0.14 -11.01 2.38
CA LEU A 10 0.23 -10.23 1.21
C LEU A 10 0.63 -8.79 1.58
N ALA A 11 -0.16 -8.09 2.39
CA ALA A 11 0.16 -6.73 2.85
C ALA A 11 1.52 -6.68 3.56
N ARG A 12 1.82 -7.64 4.43
CA ARG A 12 3.12 -7.73 5.09
C ARG A 12 4.25 -8.02 4.11
N CYS A 13 4.04 -8.90 3.13
CA CYS A 13 5.03 -9.15 2.09
C CYS A 13 5.32 -7.89 1.27
N LEU A 14 4.30 -7.08 0.96
CA LEU A 14 4.45 -5.81 0.25
C LEU A 14 5.28 -4.79 1.05
N GLU A 15 4.93 -4.58 2.32
CA GLU A 15 5.67 -3.70 3.22
C GLU A 15 7.13 -4.11 3.36
N LEU A 16 7.40 -5.41 3.53
CA LEU A 16 8.76 -5.94 3.67
C LEU A 16 9.55 -5.83 2.36
N ALA A 17 8.93 -6.14 1.22
CA ALA A 17 9.57 -6.02 -0.08
C ALA A 17 9.95 -4.57 -0.38
N TRP A 18 9.07 -3.61 -0.09
CA TRP A 18 9.37 -2.19 -0.27
C TRP A 18 10.54 -1.74 0.61
N ARG A 19 10.52 -2.07 1.91
CA ARG A 19 11.62 -1.72 2.83
C ARG A 19 12.96 -2.35 2.43
N ALA A 20 12.92 -3.50 1.77
CA ALA A 20 14.12 -4.16 1.23
C ALA A 20 14.57 -3.60 -0.13
N GLY A 21 13.84 -2.65 -0.73
CA GLY A 21 14.13 -2.11 -2.06
C GLY A 21 13.69 -3.00 -3.23
N HIS A 22 12.83 -3.99 -2.98
CA HIS A 22 12.37 -4.97 -3.98
C HIS A 22 10.92 -4.72 -4.43
N VAL A 23 10.62 -3.51 -4.90
CA VAL A 23 9.26 -3.10 -5.26
C VAL A 23 8.68 -3.97 -6.38
N ASP A 24 9.48 -4.43 -7.35
CA ASP A 24 9.04 -5.31 -8.46
C ASP A 24 8.44 -6.65 -8.00
N GLN A 25 8.74 -7.09 -6.78
CA GLN A 25 8.22 -8.35 -6.25
C GLN A 25 6.74 -8.22 -5.87
N ALA A 26 6.32 -7.01 -5.48
CA ALA A 26 4.94 -6.67 -5.14
C ALA A 26 3.96 -6.92 -6.29
N ASP A 27 4.32 -6.44 -7.49
CA ASP A 27 3.54 -6.60 -8.71
C ASP A 27 3.25 -8.07 -9.02
N LYS A 28 4.27 -8.91 -8.86
CA LYS A 28 4.15 -10.36 -9.10
C LYS A 28 3.13 -10.99 -8.15
N PHE A 29 3.07 -10.56 -6.90
CA PHE A 29 2.11 -11.11 -5.94
C PHE A 29 0.68 -10.65 -6.25
N LEU A 30 0.48 -9.37 -6.56
CA LEU A 30 -0.84 -8.83 -6.92
C LEU A 30 -1.37 -9.45 -8.22
N LYS A 31 -0.51 -9.63 -9.23
CA LYS A 31 -0.88 -10.27 -10.49
C LYS A 31 -1.32 -11.72 -10.27
N LYS A 32 -0.54 -12.50 -9.50
CA LYS A 32 -0.91 -13.88 -9.13
C LYS A 32 -2.24 -13.97 -8.39
N ALA A 33 -2.57 -12.98 -7.55
CA ALA A 33 -3.84 -12.95 -6.84
C ALA A 33 -5.03 -12.84 -7.82
N ILE A 34 -4.92 -11.97 -8.84
CA ILE A 34 -5.94 -11.84 -9.90
C ILE A 34 -6.00 -13.08 -10.81
N GLU A 35 -4.84 -13.62 -11.20
CA GLU A 35 -4.78 -14.82 -12.06
C GLU A 35 -5.44 -16.03 -11.40
N ASN A 36 -5.22 -16.22 -10.09
CA ASN A 36 -5.82 -17.32 -9.33
C ASN A 36 -7.29 -17.07 -9.01
N ASN A 37 -7.70 -15.81 -8.86
CA ASN A 37 -9.09 -15.44 -8.60
C ASN A 37 -9.41 -14.09 -9.27
N PRO A 38 -10.04 -14.09 -10.45
CA PRO A 38 -10.41 -12.85 -11.14
C PRO A 38 -11.34 -11.92 -10.33
N ARG A 39 -12.10 -12.48 -9.37
CA ARG A 39 -12.96 -11.72 -8.46
C ARG A 39 -12.19 -11.03 -7.33
N ALA A 40 -10.89 -11.32 -7.15
CA ALA A 40 -10.08 -10.63 -6.14
C ALA A 40 -10.08 -9.11 -6.33
N SER A 41 -10.26 -8.61 -7.56
CA SER A 41 -10.37 -7.18 -7.86
C SER A 41 -11.46 -6.43 -7.08
N VAL A 42 -12.52 -7.10 -6.62
CA VAL A 42 -13.58 -6.49 -5.78
C VAL A 42 -13.39 -6.72 -4.28
N ASP A 43 -12.42 -7.55 -3.89
CA ASP A 43 -12.17 -7.85 -2.48
C ASP A 43 -11.49 -6.65 -1.80
N ALA A 44 -11.97 -6.28 -0.61
CA ALA A 44 -11.42 -5.15 0.13
C ALA A 44 -9.94 -5.37 0.48
N GLY A 45 -9.56 -6.59 0.88
CA GLY A 45 -8.16 -6.93 1.20
C GLY A 45 -7.23 -6.84 -0.02
N TYR A 46 -7.70 -7.23 -1.20
CA TYR A 46 -6.94 -7.03 -2.44
C TYR A 46 -6.77 -5.54 -2.75
N ASN A 47 -7.84 -4.75 -2.66
CA ASN A 47 -7.80 -3.31 -2.92
C ASN A 47 -6.92 -2.57 -1.91
N TYR A 48 -6.88 -3.02 -0.65
CA TYR A 48 -5.93 -2.52 0.33
C TYR A 48 -4.48 -2.83 -0.06
N CYS A 49 -4.18 -4.09 -0.42
CA CYS A 49 -2.84 -4.48 -0.86
C CYS A 49 -2.41 -3.73 -2.13
N LYS A 50 -3.33 -3.53 -3.08
CA LYS A 50 -3.10 -2.71 -4.26
C LYS A 50 -2.78 -1.26 -3.86
N GLY A 51 -3.54 -0.68 -2.95
CA GLY A 51 -3.28 0.68 -2.46
C GLY A 51 -1.88 0.86 -1.86
N LEU A 52 -1.42 -0.12 -1.07
CA LEU A 52 -0.05 -0.12 -0.54
C LEU A 52 1.00 -0.13 -1.65
N HIS A 53 0.83 -1.01 -2.65
CA HIS A 53 1.78 -1.12 -3.75
C HIS A 53 1.86 0.15 -4.60
N GLU A 54 0.73 0.75 -4.95
CA GLU A 54 0.68 2.02 -5.69
C GLU A 54 1.35 3.14 -4.88
N TRP A 55 1.09 3.18 -3.56
CA TRP A 55 1.72 4.16 -2.67
C TRP A 55 3.24 4.03 -2.64
N PHE A 56 3.72 2.80 -2.46
CA PHE A 56 5.14 2.47 -2.44
C PHE A 56 5.85 2.70 -3.79
N SER A 57 5.08 2.74 -4.88
CA SER A 57 5.58 3.02 -6.23
C SER A 57 5.56 4.51 -6.58
N GLY A 58 5.12 5.38 -5.65
CA GLY A 58 5.04 6.82 -5.89
C GLY A 58 3.79 7.27 -6.67
N GLU A 59 2.73 6.46 -6.66
CA GLU A 59 1.46 6.73 -7.37
C GLU A 59 0.32 7.06 -6.38
N PRO A 60 0.34 8.21 -5.68
CA PRO A 60 -0.61 8.55 -4.61
C PRO A 60 -2.07 8.54 -5.07
N ASN A 61 -2.34 9.01 -6.29
CA ASN A 61 -3.70 9.04 -6.83
C ASN A 61 -4.27 7.64 -7.06
N ALA A 62 -3.45 6.72 -7.57
CA ALA A 62 -3.85 5.32 -7.77
C ALA A 62 -4.05 4.62 -6.41
N ALA A 63 -3.18 4.89 -5.45
CA ALA A 63 -3.28 4.40 -4.09
C ALA A 63 -4.60 4.84 -3.42
N LEU A 64 -4.94 6.13 -3.48
CA LEU A 64 -6.19 6.67 -2.94
C LEU A 64 -7.43 6.01 -3.56
N GLN A 65 -7.43 5.79 -4.87
CA GLN A 65 -8.54 5.09 -5.54
C GLN A 65 -8.69 3.65 -5.07
N ALA A 66 -7.58 2.94 -4.85
CA ALA A 66 -7.59 1.58 -4.34
C ALA A 66 -8.06 1.52 -2.88
N PHE A 67 -7.52 2.36 -2.00
CA PHE A 67 -7.96 2.44 -0.60
C PHE A 67 -9.43 2.85 -0.48
N ASN A 68 -9.93 3.72 -1.37
CA ASN A 68 -11.34 4.10 -1.38
C ASN A 68 -12.28 2.90 -1.57
N ARG A 69 -11.87 1.90 -2.36
CA ARG A 69 -12.63 0.66 -2.58
C ARG A 69 -12.63 -0.24 -1.33
N ALA A 70 -11.64 -0.12 -0.44
CA ALA A 70 -11.54 -0.89 0.80
C ALA A 70 -12.13 -0.17 2.03
N ARG A 71 -12.29 1.17 2.01
CA ARG A 71 -12.57 2.00 3.20
C ARG A 71 -13.83 1.68 4.02
N ARG A 72 -14.81 0.97 3.44
CA ARG A 72 -16.09 0.63 4.10
C ARG A 72 -16.10 -0.79 4.67
N ASP A 73 -15.04 -1.55 4.46
CA ASP A 73 -14.92 -2.90 4.95
C ASP A 73 -14.65 -2.92 6.47
N LEU A 74 -15.22 -3.89 7.18
CA LEU A 74 -15.12 -3.99 8.64
C LEU A 74 -13.70 -4.32 9.13
N GLU A 75 -12.87 -4.94 8.29
CA GLU A 75 -11.52 -5.37 8.64
C GLU A 75 -10.44 -4.50 7.98
N TRP A 76 -10.66 -4.11 6.73
CA TRP A 76 -9.69 -3.33 5.94
C TRP A 76 -9.97 -1.83 5.95
N GLY A 77 -11.17 -1.41 6.32
CA GLY A 77 -11.63 -0.04 6.17
C GLY A 77 -10.87 0.96 7.02
N GLU A 78 -10.64 0.63 8.29
CA GLU A 78 -9.86 1.48 9.20
C GLU A 78 -8.42 1.66 8.71
N ARG A 79 -7.74 0.56 8.35
CA ARG A 79 -6.36 0.62 7.82
C ARG A 79 -6.28 1.38 6.51
N ALA A 80 -7.25 1.18 5.61
CA ALA A 80 -7.33 1.93 4.36
C ALA A 80 -7.50 3.43 4.62
N LEU A 81 -8.36 3.80 5.58
CA LEU A 81 -8.60 5.19 5.93
C LEU A 81 -7.34 5.86 6.52
N TYR A 82 -6.61 5.17 7.39
CA TYR A 82 -5.32 5.68 7.90
C TYR A 82 -4.33 5.95 6.75
N ASN A 83 -4.15 5.02 5.83
CA ASN A 83 -3.27 5.23 4.68
C ASN A 83 -3.74 6.39 3.78
N MET A 84 -5.05 6.55 3.58
CA MET A 84 -5.58 7.69 2.83
C MET A 84 -5.26 9.03 3.52
N ILE A 85 -5.34 9.08 4.85
CA ILE A 85 -5.00 10.27 5.63
C ILE A 85 -3.50 10.58 5.47
N GLU A 86 -2.62 9.60 5.63
CA GLU A 86 -1.17 9.77 5.44
C GLU A 86 -0.83 10.33 4.05
N ILE A 87 -1.41 9.76 2.99
CA ILE A 87 -1.20 10.24 1.62
C ILE A 87 -1.64 11.71 1.46
N VAL A 88 -2.77 12.10 2.05
CA VAL A 88 -3.27 13.48 1.94
C VAL A 88 -2.43 14.45 2.78
N LEU A 89 -1.84 13.99 3.89
CA LEU A 89 -0.95 14.81 4.71
C LEU A 89 0.42 15.02 4.07
N ASN A 90 0.91 14.04 3.32
CA ASN A 90 2.22 14.08 2.69
C ASN A 90 2.18 13.36 1.31
N PRO A 91 1.62 13.98 0.27
CA PRO A 91 1.39 13.33 -1.02
C PRO A 91 2.69 12.97 -1.75
N ASP A 92 3.77 13.69 -1.49
CA ASP A 92 5.08 13.48 -2.09
C ASP A 92 5.88 12.36 -1.38
N ASN A 93 5.33 11.83 -0.28
CA ASN A 93 5.98 10.81 0.56
C ASN A 93 7.38 11.24 1.04
N GLU A 94 7.62 12.55 1.17
CA GLU A 94 8.90 13.08 1.62
C GLU A 94 9.10 12.78 3.11
N ILE A 95 10.31 12.41 3.51
CA ILE A 95 10.62 12.22 4.92
C ILE A 95 10.70 13.60 5.57
N ILE A 96 9.60 14.04 6.20
CA ILE A 96 9.56 15.30 6.96
C ILE A 96 10.59 15.18 8.10
N GLY A 97 11.70 15.92 7.97
CA GLY A 97 12.84 15.91 8.90
C GLY A 97 14.18 15.44 8.32
N GLY A 98 14.24 15.00 7.06
CA GLY A 98 15.51 14.68 6.37
C GLY A 98 16.41 15.91 6.17
N GLU A 99 15.82 17.10 6.02
CA GLU A 99 16.54 18.36 5.83
C GLU A 99 17.45 18.75 7.01
N VAL A 100 17.18 18.21 8.21
CA VAL A 100 18.03 18.42 9.39
C VAL A 100 19.38 17.71 9.24
N LEU A 101 19.46 16.65 8.43
CA LEU A 101 20.71 15.95 8.14
C LEU A 101 21.53 16.68 7.07
N ASP A 102 20.89 17.19 6.01
CA ASP A 102 21.60 17.93 4.95
C ASP A 102 22.22 19.24 5.46
N THR A 103 21.59 19.92 6.41
CA THR A 103 22.13 21.13 7.04
C THR A 103 23.28 20.87 8.03
N ALA A 104 23.53 19.62 8.40
CA ALA A 104 24.64 19.24 9.27
C ALA A 104 25.95 18.99 8.50
N ASP A 105 25.88 18.65 7.21
CA ASP A 105 27.05 18.43 6.34
C ASP A 105 27.58 19.73 5.71
N GLU A 106 26.86 20.86 5.85
CA GLU A 106 27.29 22.19 5.41
C GLU A 106 27.99 23.03 6.51
N ARG A 107 28.45 22.42 7.61
CA ARG A 107 29.17 23.12 8.70
C ARG A 107 30.58 22.62 8.96
#